data_AF-A0A934G912-F1
#
_entry.id   AF-A0A934G912-F1
#
_cell.length_a   1.000
_cell.length_b   1.000
_cell.length_c   1.000
_cell.angle_alpha   90.00
_cell.angle_beta   90.00
_cell.angle_gamma   90.00
#
_symmetry.space_group_name_H-M   'P 1'
#
loop_
_entity.id
_entity.type
_entity.pdbx_description
1 polymer ?
#
loop_
_entity_poly.entity_id
_entity_poly.type
_entity_poly.pdbx_seq_one_letter_code
_entity_poly.pdbx_strand_id
1 'polypeptide(L)'
;MKHSTRAVLFGSIGLVLGGGLPTSVVHAQEVTIKEPWVRGTVRGQKATGAFMQLTATESASLVAVESPVAGSVQIHEMKMENDVMKMRAIPKLDLPAGKAVELKPGGYHMMLMDLKQPLKKGEAVPIRLRFEAKDKTFKTIEIKAQVRELGASAEHKH
;
A
#
# COMPACT_ATOMS: atom_id res chain seq x y z
N MET A 1 86.89 -9.67 13.92
CA MET A 1 86.57 -9.18 12.56
C MET A 1 85.06 -9.12 12.40
N LYS A 2 84.52 -7.92 12.13
CA LYS A 2 83.43 -7.56 11.20
C LYS A 2 82.33 -8.63 10.96
N HIS A 3 81.01 -8.46 11.12
CA HIS A 3 80.07 -7.33 10.99
C HIS A 3 78.78 -7.72 11.77
N SER A 4 78.21 -6.87 12.63
CA SER A 4 77.14 -5.90 12.33
C SER A 4 75.77 -6.51 11.99
N THR A 5 74.74 -6.23 12.82
CA THR A 5 73.45 -5.58 12.46
C THR A 5 72.20 -6.15 13.17
N ARG A 6 71.68 -5.37 14.15
CA ARG A 6 70.27 -5.05 14.56
C ARG A 6 69.29 -6.18 14.97
N ALA A 7 68.79 -6.22 16.23
CA ALA A 7 67.66 -5.45 16.82
C ALA A 7 66.31 -5.77 16.12
N VAL A 8 65.18 -6.12 16.76
CA VAL A 8 64.44 -5.49 17.87
C VAL A 8 63.36 -6.46 18.41
N LEU A 9 63.09 -6.46 19.73
CA LEU A 9 61.89 -7.05 20.38
C LEU A 9 60.64 -6.20 20.08
N PHE A 10 59.51 -6.82 19.73
CA PHE A 10 58.18 -6.23 19.93
C PHE A 10 57.16 -7.30 20.32
N GLY A 11 56.73 -7.29 21.58
CA GLY A 11 55.42 -7.81 21.96
C GLY A 11 54.36 -6.72 21.76
N SER A 12 53.11 -7.12 21.52
CA SER A 12 51.88 -6.32 21.75
C SER A 12 50.63 -7.14 21.41
N ILE A 13 49.83 -7.44 22.43
CA ILE A 13 48.37 -7.24 22.52
C ILE A 13 47.57 -7.40 21.21
N GLY A 14 46.87 -8.53 21.10
CA GLY A 14 45.74 -8.71 20.18
C GLY A 14 44.44 -8.30 20.87
N LEU A 15 43.99 -7.07 20.60
CA LEU A 15 42.70 -6.52 20.98
C LEU A 15 41.59 -7.22 20.17
N VAL A 16 40.72 -7.97 20.86
CA VAL A 16 39.52 -8.59 20.28
C VAL A 16 38.47 -7.50 20.03
N LEU A 17 38.35 -7.04 18.78
CA LEU A 17 37.27 -6.17 18.32
C LEU A 17 36.04 -7.02 18.02
N GLY A 18 35.08 -7.04 18.96
CA GLY A 18 33.75 -7.60 18.76
C GLY A 18 32.95 -6.77 17.76
N GLY A 19 32.81 -7.28 16.53
CA GLY A 19 31.94 -6.71 15.51
C GLY A 19 30.48 -6.99 15.84
N GLY A 20 29.80 -6.02 16.45
CA GLY A 20 28.35 -6.00 16.54
C GLY A 20 27.75 -5.79 15.15
N LEU A 21 27.10 -6.82 14.61
CA LEU A 21 26.28 -6.70 13.41
C LEU A 21 25.14 -5.71 13.72
N PRO A 22 24.92 -4.64 12.91
CA PRO A 22 23.73 -3.82 13.07
C PRO A 22 22.51 -4.69 12.72
N THR A 23 21.74 -5.08 13.72
CA THR A 23 20.40 -5.64 13.52
C THR A 23 19.57 -4.58 12.80
N SER A 24 19.37 -4.75 11.50
CA SER A 24 18.44 -3.93 10.74
C SER A 24 17.06 -4.14 11.34
N VAL A 25 16.52 -3.11 11.99
CA VAL A 25 15.12 -3.08 12.40
C VAL A 25 14.31 -3.07 11.10
N VAL A 26 13.78 -4.24 10.73
CA VAL A 26 12.77 -4.33 9.68
C VAL A 26 11.51 -3.70 10.26
N HIS A 27 11.31 -2.41 10.02
CA HIS A 27 10.04 -1.77 10.31
C HIS A 27 9.06 -2.28 9.26
N ALA A 28 8.46 -3.43 9.53
CA ALA A 28 7.36 -3.93 8.74
C ALA A 28 6.17 -3.00 9.02
N GLN A 29 6.05 -1.90 8.28
CA GLN A 29 4.85 -1.07 8.27
C GLN A 29 3.64 -1.98 8.08
N GLU A 30 2.88 -2.21 9.13
CA GLU A 30 1.80 -3.18 9.10
C GLU A 30 0.54 -2.47 8.61
N VAL A 31 0.24 -2.66 7.33
CA VAL A 31 -1.01 -2.18 6.75
C VAL A 31 -1.95 -3.37 6.68
N THR A 32 -3.00 -3.30 7.48
CA THR A 32 -4.10 -4.24 7.47
C THR A 32 -5.12 -3.78 6.42
N ILE A 33 -5.45 -4.67 5.50
CA ILE A 33 -6.52 -4.47 4.53
C ILE A 33 -7.67 -5.42 4.88
N LYS A 34 -8.82 -4.86 5.22
CA LYS A 34 -10.03 -5.64 5.52
C LYS A 34 -11.03 -5.55 4.39
N GLU A 35 -11.64 -6.70 4.12
CA GLU A 35 -12.74 -6.88 3.16
C GLU A 35 -12.53 -6.16 1.83
N PRO A 36 -11.45 -6.44 1.08
CA PRO A 36 -11.29 -5.85 -0.24
C PRO A 36 -12.32 -6.45 -1.20
N TRP A 37 -13.11 -5.58 -1.83
CA TRP A 37 -14.09 -5.97 -2.83
C TRP A 37 -14.20 -4.97 -3.97
N VAL A 38 -14.65 -5.45 -5.11
CA VAL A 38 -14.87 -4.66 -6.33
C VAL A 38 -16.31 -4.79 -6.76
N ARG A 39 -16.92 -3.70 -7.22
CA ARG A 39 -18.26 -3.76 -7.81
C ARG A 39 -18.18 -4.48 -9.16
N GLY A 40 -19.03 -5.47 -9.36
CA GLY A 40 -19.16 -6.17 -10.64
C GLY A 40 -19.52 -5.22 -11.77
N THR A 41 -19.17 -5.59 -13.00
CA THR A 41 -19.41 -4.80 -14.20
C THR A 41 -20.15 -5.58 -15.27
N VAL A 42 -20.89 -4.86 -16.12
CA VAL A 42 -21.53 -5.42 -17.32
C VAL A 42 -20.65 -5.27 -18.55
N ARG A 43 -20.95 -6.04 -19.59
CA ARG A 43 -20.27 -5.91 -20.89
C ARG A 43 -20.46 -4.49 -21.43
N GLY A 44 -19.35 -3.83 -21.77
CA GLY A 44 -19.33 -2.44 -22.26
C GLY A 44 -19.00 -1.39 -21.20
N GLN A 45 -19.07 -1.74 -19.91
CA GLN A 45 -18.66 -0.85 -18.83
C GLN A 45 -17.13 -0.82 -18.72
N LYS A 46 -16.53 0.37 -18.88
CA LYS A 46 -15.07 0.57 -18.89
C LYS A 46 -14.47 0.95 -17.54
N ALA A 47 -15.30 1.24 -16.53
CA ALA A 47 -14.84 1.67 -15.22
C ALA A 47 -15.63 1.01 -14.09
N THR A 48 -14.99 0.75 -12.95
CA THR A 48 -15.66 0.27 -11.74
C THR A 48 -15.04 0.80 -10.46
N GLY A 49 -15.81 0.74 -9.37
CA GLY A 49 -15.36 1.08 -8.02
C GLY A 49 -14.84 -0.14 -7.26
N ALA A 50 -13.70 0.01 -6.61
CA ALA A 50 -13.17 -0.88 -5.59
C ALA A 50 -13.21 -0.22 -4.21
N PHE A 51 -13.48 -1.05 -3.21
CA PHE A 51 -13.80 -0.66 -1.85
C PHE A 51 -13.10 -1.61 -0.88
N MET A 52 -12.60 -1.07 0.22
CA MET A 52 -11.87 -1.80 1.25
C MET A 52 -11.66 -0.92 2.46
N GLN A 53 -11.28 -1.50 3.58
CA GLN A 53 -10.86 -0.75 4.76
C GLN A 53 -9.36 -0.91 4.94
N LEU A 54 -8.64 0.22 5.01
CA LEU A 54 -7.20 0.29 5.21
C LEU A 54 -6.91 0.75 6.62
N THR A 55 -6.07 0.04 7.35
CA THR A 55 -5.57 0.46 8.67
C THR A 55 -4.07 0.29 8.70
N ALA A 56 -3.33 1.39 8.84
CA ALA A 56 -1.89 1.34 8.99
C ALA A 56 -1.52 1.49 10.48
N THR A 57 -0.61 0.65 10.99
CA THR A 57 -0.09 0.79 12.36
C THR A 57 0.73 2.06 12.52
N GLU A 58 1.42 2.47 11.45
CA GLU A 58 2.17 3.72 11.35
C GLU A 58 1.52 4.69 10.35
N SER A 59 1.97 5.94 10.34
CA SER A 59 1.47 6.91 9.37
C SER A 59 2.03 6.59 7.99
N ALA A 60 1.16 6.35 7.02
CA ALA A 60 1.51 6.05 5.64
C ALA A 60 0.60 6.81 4.68
N SER A 61 0.98 6.90 3.41
CA SER A 61 0.13 7.45 2.35
C SER A 61 0.05 6.43 1.22
N LEU A 62 -1.16 6.08 0.79
CA LEU A 62 -1.35 5.30 -0.43
C LEU A 62 -1.12 6.24 -1.63
N VAL A 63 0.01 6.06 -2.31
CA VAL A 63 0.47 6.97 -3.38
C VAL A 63 0.21 6.41 -4.77
N ALA A 64 0.07 5.10 -4.91
CA ALA A 64 -0.29 4.50 -6.19
C ALA A 64 -1.09 3.21 -5.99
N VAL A 65 -1.95 2.94 -6.96
CA VAL A 65 -2.66 1.67 -7.09
C VAL A 65 -2.54 1.19 -8.51
N GLU A 66 -2.28 -0.11 -8.67
CA GLU A 66 -2.25 -0.75 -9.97
C GLU A 66 -3.06 -2.04 -9.95
N SER A 67 -3.62 -2.41 -11.09
CA SER A 67 -4.26 -3.71 -11.27
C SER A 67 -4.11 -4.16 -12.71
N PRO A 68 -3.73 -5.43 -12.98
CA PRO A 68 -3.56 -5.91 -14.35
C PRO A 68 -4.87 -5.94 -15.16
N VAL A 69 -6.03 -5.95 -14.49
CA VAL A 69 -7.36 -6.00 -15.12
C VAL A 69 -7.82 -4.63 -15.64
N ALA A 70 -7.18 -3.55 -15.19
CA ALA A 70 -7.49 -2.16 -15.51
C ALA A 70 -6.29 -1.50 -16.21
N GLY A 71 -6.54 -0.52 -17.08
CA GLY A 71 -5.47 0.29 -17.67
C GLY A 71 -4.91 1.30 -16.68
N SER A 72 -5.74 1.80 -15.77
CA SER A 72 -5.33 2.75 -14.72
C SER A 72 -6.24 2.64 -13.51
N VAL A 73 -5.71 2.94 -12.32
CA VAL A 73 -6.50 3.00 -11.09
C VAL A 73 -6.34 4.39 -10.47
N GLN A 74 -7.46 5.04 -10.18
CA GLN A 74 -7.50 6.37 -9.58
C GLN A 74 -8.17 6.31 -8.21
N ILE A 75 -7.74 7.15 -7.28
CA ILE A 75 -8.39 7.27 -5.96
C ILE A 75 -9.25 8.53 -6.00
N HIS A 76 -10.53 8.38 -5.68
CA HIS A 76 -11.49 9.47 -5.68
C HIS A 76 -11.99 9.70 -4.25
N GLU A 77 -12.20 10.96 -3.90
CA GLU A 77 -12.88 11.38 -2.69
C GLU A 77 -14.22 12.02 -3.04
N MET A 78 -15.20 11.87 -2.15
CA MET A 78 -16.44 12.62 -2.20
C MET A 78 -16.42 13.62 -1.05
N LYS A 79 -16.43 14.91 -1.38
CA LYS A 79 -16.42 15.99 -0.40
C LYS A 79 -17.62 16.90 -0.63
N MET A 80 -18.30 17.26 0.45
CA MET A 80 -19.32 18.30 0.43
C MET A 80 -18.64 19.66 0.28
N GLU A 81 -18.94 20.36 -0.80
CA GLU A 81 -18.45 21.70 -1.06
C GLU A 81 -19.64 22.56 -1.50
N ASN A 82 -20.02 23.55 -0.68
CA ASN A 82 -21.18 24.42 -0.90
C ASN A 82 -22.48 23.63 -1.09
N ASP A 83 -22.80 22.71 -0.17
CA ASP A 83 -23.97 21.83 -0.22
C ASP A 83 -24.05 20.88 -1.43
N VAL A 84 -23.03 20.87 -2.29
CA VAL A 84 -22.92 19.95 -3.42
C VAL A 84 -21.87 18.87 -3.12
N MET A 85 -22.26 17.61 -3.27
CA MET A 85 -21.34 16.49 -3.15
C MET A 85 -20.48 16.42 -4.42
N LYS A 86 -19.20 16.79 -4.32
CA LYS A 86 -18.25 16.74 -5.44
C LYS A 86 -17.36 15.51 -5.34
N MET A 87 -17.26 14.78 -6.44
CA MET A 87 -16.28 13.71 -6.62
C MET A 87 -14.99 14.29 -7.18
N ARG A 88 -13.86 14.09 -6.51
CA ARG A 88 -12.55 14.60 -6.93
C ARG A 88 -11.51 13.48 -6.90
N ALA A 89 -10.71 13.36 -7.96
CA ALA A 89 -9.55 12.48 -7.96
C ALA A 89 -8.43 13.08 -7.08
N ILE A 90 -7.85 12.26 -6.22
CA ILE A 90 -6.74 12.63 -5.34
C ILE A 90 -5.48 11.84 -5.73
N PRO A 91 -4.29 12.49 -5.71
CA PRO A 91 -3.05 11.84 -6.09
C PRO A 91 -2.56 10.83 -5.03
N LYS A 92 -2.95 11.01 -3.78
CA LYS A 92 -2.63 10.12 -2.67
C LYS A 92 -3.73 10.12 -1.62
N LEU A 93 -3.85 9.02 -0.88
CA LEU A 93 -4.74 8.90 0.28
C LEU A 93 -3.88 8.76 1.55
N ASP A 94 -3.96 9.73 2.45
CA ASP A 94 -3.24 9.69 3.71
C ASP A 94 -3.92 8.73 4.70
N LEU A 95 -3.13 7.82 5.27
CA LEU A 95 -3.50 6.85 6.29
C LEU A 95 -2.87 7.25 7.63
N PRO A 96 -3.65 7.80 8.58
CA PRO A 96 -3.14 8.11 9.90
C PRO A 96 -2.81 6.82 10.66
N ALA A 97 -1.74 6.85 11.47
CA ALA A 97 -1.36 5.73 12.32
C ALA A 97 -2.52 5.30 13.24
N GLY A 98 -2.82 4.00 13.26
CA GLY A 98 -3.87 3.40 14.08
C GLY A 98 -5.30 3.76 13.69
N LYS A 99 -5.52 4.55 12.63
CA LYS A 99 -6.86 4.91 12.16
C LYS A 99 -7.24 4.11 10.94
N ALA A 100 -8.44 3.54 10.98
CA ALA A 100 -9.02 2.91 9.81
C ALA A 100 -9.56 3.98 8.86
N VAL A 101 -9.14 3.90 7.60
CA VAL A 101 -9.67 4.69 6.48
C VAL A 101 -10.53 3.76 5.64
N GLU A 102 -11.83 4.06 5.58
CA GLU A 102 -12.79 3.27 4.82
C GLU A 102 -12.92 3.82 3.40
N LEU A 103 -12.74 2.94 2.42
CA LEU A 103 -13.13 3.19 1.05
C LEU A 103 -14.51 2.59 0.82
N LYS A 104 -15.53 3.44 0.73
CA LYS A 104 -16.93 3.06 0.59
C LYS A 104 -17.69 3.97 -0.38
N PRO A 105 -18.82 3.51 -0.93
CA PRO A 105 -19.71 4.36 -1.73
C PRO A 105 -20.11 5.61 -0.92
N GLY A 106 -20.01 6.80 -1.50
CA GLY A 106 -20.31 8.06 -0.81
C GLY A 106 -19.12 8.70 -0.08
N GLY A 107 -17.95 8.03 -0.04
CA GLY A 107 -16.71 8.54 0.54
C GLY A 107 -15.51 8.32 -0.38
N TYR A 108 -14.38 7.89 0.19
CA TYR A 108 -13.23 7.49 -0.61
C TYR A 108 -13.54 6.22 -1.39
N HIS A 109 -13.11 6.14 -2.64
CA HIS A 109 -13.26 4.93 -3.44
C HIS A 109 -12.21 4.89 -4.55
N MET A 110 -11.89 3.68 -5.00
CA MET A 110 -10.90 3.48 -6.05
C MET A 110 -11.59 3.18 -7.36
N MET A 111 -11.33 4.00 -8.37
CA MET A 111 -11.86 3.83 -9.72
C MET A 111 -10.86 3.07 -10.58
N LEU A 112 -11.19 1.83 -10.93
CA LEU A 112 -10.48 1.05 -11.94
C LEU A 112 -11.02 1.48 -13.31
N MET A 113 -10.17 2.07 -14.14
CA MET A 113 -10.47 2.62 -15.47
C MET A 113 -9.87 1.74 -16.56
N ASP A 114 -10.42 1.82 -17.76
CA ASP A 114 -10.00 1.02 -18.92
C ASP A 114 -9.95 -0.48 -18.60
N LEU A 115 -11.07 -0.99 -18.08
CA LEU A 115 -11.23 -2.41 -17.83
C LEU A 115 -11.04 -3.22 -19.12
N LYS A 116 -10.10 -4.16 -19.09
CA LYS A 116 -9.79 -5.04 -20.22
C LYS A 116 -10.83 -6.14 -20.40
N GLN A 117 -11.52 -6.49 -19.33
CA GLN A 117 -12.56 -7.50 -19.29
C GLN A 117 -13.68 -7.11 -18.31
N PRO A 118 -14.93 -7.56 -18.55
CA PRO A 118 -15.98 -7.42 -17.54
C PRO A 118 -15.63 -8.25 -16.30
N LEU A 119 -15.97 -7.71 -15.12
CA LEU A 119 -15.74 -8.32 -13.82
C LEU A 119 -17.03 -8.94 -13.32
N LYS A 120 -17.06 -10.26 -13.21
CA LYS A 120 -18.25 -11.02 -12.79
C LYS A 120 -18.17 -11.37 -11.31
N LYS A 121 -19.34 -11.48 -10.67
CA LYS A 121 -19.46 -11.92 -9.27
C LYS A 121 -18.67 -13.20 -9.03
N GLY A 122 -17.93 -13.25 -7.94
CA GLY A 122 -17.14 -14.42 -7.53
C GLY A 122 -15.73 -14.46 -8.13
N GLU A 123 -15.41 -13.57 -9.07
CA GLU A 123 -14.02 -13.39 -9.50
C GLU A 123 -13.20 -12.65 -8.44
N ALA A 124 -11.89 -12.80 -8.50
CA ALA A 124 -10.95 -12.09 -7.65
C ALA A 124 -10.07 -11.18 -8.51
N VAL A 125 -10.06 -9.89 -8.20
CA VAL A 125 -9.25 -8.88 -8.88
C VAL A 125 -7.98 -8.66 -8.08
N PRO A 126 -6.79 -8.98 -8.62
CA PRO A 126 -5.53 -8.61 -7.97
C PRO A 126 -5.35 -7.10 -8.02
N ILE A 127 -5.10 -6.48 -6.88
CA ILE A 127 -4.84 -5.04 -6.73
C ILE A 127 -3.51 -4.87 -5.99
N ARG A 128 -2.62 -4.08 -6.55
CA ARG A 128 -1.34 -3.69 -5.94
C ARG A 128 -1.48 -2.30 -5.36
N LEU A 129 -1.21 -2.19 -4.07
CA LEU A 129 -1.31 -0.96 -3.30
C LEU A 129 0.11 -0.53 -2.91
N ARG A 130 0.54 0.64 -3.38
CA ARG A 130 1.85 1.20 -3.03
C ARG A 130 1.69 2.28 -1.97
N PHE A 131 2.18 1.97 -0.78
CA PHE A 131 2.22 2.86 0.36
C PHE A 131 3.59 3.53 0.47
N GLU A 132 3.60 4.80 0.84
CA GLU A 132 4.78 5.59 1.19
C GLU A 132 4.71 5.89 2.70
N ALA A 133 5.75 5.54 3.45
CA ALA A 133 5.88 5.94 4.84
C ALA A 133 6.42 7.35 5.01
N LYS A 134 6.37 7.85 6.24
CA LYS A 134 7.04 9.08 6.67
C LYS A 134 8.54 9.12 6.37
N ASP A 135 9.22 7.98 6.36
CA ASP A 135 10.65 7.87 6.04
C ASP A 135 10.94 7.82 4.52
N LYS A 136 9.91 8.02 3.69
CA LYS A 136 9.95 7.87 2.22
C LYS A 136 10.26 6.46 1.74
N THR A 137 10.11 5.44 2.60
CA THR A 137 10.16 4.06 2.19
C THR A 137 8.85 3.65 1.52
N PHE A 138 8.95 2.96 0.40
CA PHE A 138 7.79 2.44 -0.32
C PHE A 138 7.53 0.98 0.01
N LYS A 139 6.28 0.63 0.31
CA LYS A 139 5.82 -0.74 0.52
C LYS A 139 4.71 -1.05 -0.48
N THR A 140 4.89 -2.11 -1.25
CA THR A 140 3.84 -2.61 -2.15
C THR A 140 3.17 -3.82 -1.54
N ILE A 141 1.85 -3.81 -1.47
CA ILE A 141 1.03 -4.91 -0.97
C ILE A 141 0.10 -5.35 -2.09
N GLU A 142 0.16 -6.62 -2.47
CA GLU A 142 -0.79 -7.21 -3.40
C GLU A 142 -1.92 -7.87 -2.63
N ILE A 143 -3.15 -7.50 -2.96
CA ILE A 143 -4.38 -8.07 -2.40
C ILE A 143 -5.23 -8.65 -3.52
N LYS A 144 -6.14 -9.56 -3.16
CA LYS A 144 -7.17 -10.07 -4.07
C LYS A 144 -8.52 -9.56 -3.59
N ALA A 145 -9.10 -8.61 -4.33
CA ALA A 145 -10.40 -8.05 -4.04
C ALA A 145 -11.51 -8.89 -4.69
N GLN A 146 -12.50 -9.32 -3.91
CA GLN A 146 -13.58 -10.15 -4.44
C GLN A 146 -14.61 -9.30 -5.20
N VAL A 147 -15.02 -9.75 -6.38
CA VAL A 147 -16.05 -9.07 -7.16
C VAL A 147 -17.43 -9.40 -6.59
N ARG A 148 -18.14 -8.37 -6.13
CA ARG A 148 -19.53 -8.46 -5.65
C ARG A 148 -20.52 -8.03 -6.74
N GLU A 149 -21.80 -8.19 -6.47
CA GLU A 149 -22.86 -7.91 -7.45
C GLU A 149 -22.89 -6.46 -7.96
N LEU A 150 -23.43 -6.32 -9.16
CA LEU A 150 -23.73 -5.03 -9.80
C LEU A 150 -24.75 -4.26 -8.95
N GLY A 151 -24.29 -3.37 -8.09
CA GLY A 151 -25.17 -2.62 -7.17
C GLY A 151 -24.96 -2.93 -5.69
N ALA A 152 -24.03 -3.82 -5.35
CA ALA A 152 -23.58 -3.93 -3.97
C ALA A 152 -23.04 -2.56 -3.53
N SER A 153 -23.70 -1.95 -2.56
CA SER A 153 -23.09 -0.97 -1.67
C SER A 153 -22.35 -1.74 -0.58
N ALA A 154 -21.38 -1.12 0.10
CA ALA A 154 -20.86 -1.70 1.34
C ALA A 154 -22.06 -1.79 2.30
N GLU A 155 -22.63 -2.99 2.43
CA GLU A 155 -23.79 -3.24 3.28
C GLU A 155 -23.36 -2.91 4.71
N HIS A 156 -23.87 -1.80 5.24
CA HIS A 156 -23.83 -1.54 6.67
C HIS A 156 -24.72 -2.60 7.31
N LYS A 157 -24.12 -3.70 7.80
CA LYS A 157 -24.80 -4.54 8.81
C LYS A 157 -25.11 -3.62 9.99
N HIS A 158 -26.38 -3.24 10.10
CA HIS A 158 -26.95 -2.64 11.30
C HIS A 158 -27.28 -3.74 12.30
#